data_AF-A0A7T4N3D2-F1
#
_entry.id   AF-A0A7T4N3D2-F1
#
_cell.length_a   1.000
_cell.length_b   1.000
_cell.length_c   1.000
_cell.angle_alpha   90.00
_cell.angle_beta   90.00
_cell.angle_gamma   90.00
#
_symmetry.space_group_name_H-M   'P 1'
#
loop_
_entity.id
_entity.type
_entity.pdbx_description
1 polymer ?
#
loop_
_entity_poly.entity_id
_entity_poly.type
_entity_poly.pdbx_seq_one_letter_code
_entity_poly.pdbx_strand_id
1 'polypeptide(L)'
;MLDELETQKRTFAAEAAQRAERAAVVSAIRNGIKTVRDTQPVQVRMLTSQIKVLKQIAEQESRTSSEVIRELVDRHIKHCLDTWPDGDAKLILRATARQSGYLKDMDRINVSPETMPKE
;
A
#
# COMPACT_ATOMS: atom_id res chain seq x y z
N MET A 1 28.61 23.00 -35.77
CA MET A 1 27.38 23.76 -36.13
C MET A 1 26.15 22.89 -36.36
N LEU A 2 26.14 21.86 -37.21
CA LEU A 2 24.96 20.97 -37.36
C LEU A 2 24.77 20.00 -36.18
N ASP A 3 25.85 19.40 -35.66
CA ASP A 3 25.79 18.45 -34.53
C ASP A 3 25.36 19.10 -33.20
N GLU A 4 25.70 20.37 -33.00
CA GLU A 4 25.32 21.14 -31.79
C GLU A 4 23.81 21.41 -31.76
N LEU A 5 23.22 21.66 -32.93
CA LEU A 5 21.77 21.85 -33.11
C LEU A 5 21.00 20.55 -32.85
N GLU A 6 21.56 19.41 -33.24
CA GLU A 6 20.94 18.09 -32.99
C GLU A 6 21.03 17.70 -31.52
N THR A 7 22.15 18.01 -30.87
CA THR A 7 22.35 17.79 -29.43
C THR A 7 21.38 18.63 -28.60
N GLN A 8 21.19 19.90 -28.97
CA GLN A 8 20.19 20.78 -28.33
C GLN A 8 18.76 20.27 -28.51
N LYS A 9 18.38 19.80 -29.71
CA LYS A 9 17.04 19.23 -29.93
C LYS A 9 16.76 18.02 -29.04
N ARG A 10 17.76 17.15 -28.84
CA ARG A 10 17.63 15.97 -27.97
C ARG A 10 17.51 16.35 -26.49
N THR A 11 18.24 17.37 -26.02
CA THR A 11 18.10 17.85 -24.64
C THR A 11 16.74 18.51 -24.39
N PHE A 12 16.24 19.32 -25.34
CA PHE A 12 14.90 19.90 -25.24
C PHE A 12 13.79 18.83 -25.24
N ALA A 13 13.92 17.77 -26.03
CA ALA A 13 12.98 16.66 -26.03
C ALA A 13 13.00 15.87 -24.70
N ALA A 14 14.18 15.65 -24.13
CA ALA A 14 14.33 14.99 -22.83
C ALA A 14 13.75 15.84 -21.68
N GLU A 15 13.96 17.16 -21.70
CA GLU A 15 13.37 18.08 -20.72
C GLU A 15 11.85 18.19 -20.86
N ALA A 16 11.32 18.16 -22.08
CA ALA A 16 9.88 18.16 -22.33
C ALA A 16 9.21 16.87 -21.81
N ALA A 17 9.88 15.71 -21.99
CA ALA A 17 9.42 14.43 -21.45
C ALA A 17 9.40 14.43 -19.91
N GLN A 18 10.47 14.92 -19.26
CA GLN A 18 10.51 15.05 -17.79
C GLN A 18 9.45 16.02 -17.25
N ARG A 19 9.18 17.13 -17.96
CA ARG A 19 8.12 18.07 -17.59
C ARG A 19 6.73 17.47 -17.77
N ALA A 20 6.50 16.69 -18.82
CA ALA A 20 5.25 15.98 -19.05
C ALA A 20 4.99 14.92 -17.97
N GLU A 21 6.02 14.18 -17.57
CA GLU A 21 5.93 13.17 -16.50
C GLU A 21 5.64 13.82 -15.14
N ARG A 22 6.34 14.91 -14.80
CA ARG A 22 6.03 15.70 -13.59
C ARG A 22 4.63 16.30 -13.63
N ALA A 23 4.18 16.77 -14.79
CA ALA A 23 2.82 17.28 -14.97
C ALA A 23 1.75 16.19 -14.81
N ALA A 24 2.03 14.96 -15.26
CA ALA A 24 1.16 13.80 -15.05
C ALA A 24 1.07 13.43 -13.55
N VAL A 25 2.20 13.47 -12.82
CA VAL A 25 2.22 13.26 -11.36
C VAL A 25 1.43 14.35 -10.63
N VAL A 26 1.61 15.62 -10.98
CA VAL A 26 0.86 16.74 -10.39
C VAL A 26 -0.63 16.68 -10.75
N SER A 27 -0.98 16.26 -11.96
CA SER A 27 -2.37 16.04 -12.37
C SER A 27 -3.01 14.86 -11.63
N ALA A 28 -2.25 13.79 -11.34
CA ALA A 28 -2.73 12.67 -10.53
C ALA A 28 -3.01 13.09 -9.08
N ILE A 29 -2.18 13.99 -8.53
CA ILE A 29 -2.43 14.63 -7.22
C ILE A 29 -3.69 15.52 -7.26
N ARG A 30 -3.90 16.27 -8.35
CA ARG A 30 -5.04 17.20 -8.50
C ARG A 30 -6.38 16.50 -8.78
N ASN A 31 -6.37 15.32 -9.41
CA ASN A 31 -7.57 14.57 -9.78
C ASN A 31 -8.06 13.58 -8.71
N GLY A 32 -7.50 13.63 -7.49
CA GLY A 32 -8.05 12.87 -6.37
C GLY A 32 -8.20 11.38 -6.67
N ILE A 33 -7.21 10.77 -7.33
CA ILE A 33 -7.14 9.32 -7.39
C ILE A 33 -7.09 8.86 -5.93
N LYS A 34 -8.20 8.31 -5.43
CA LYS A 34 -8.31 7.74 -4.09
C LYS A 34 -7.49 6.44 -4.06
N THR A 35 -6.17 6.57 -4.10
CA THR A 35 -5.23 5.50 -3.73
C THR A 35 -5.23 5.27 -2.22
N VAL A 36 -5.82 6.19 -1.46
CA VAL A 36 -6.00 6.08 -0.01
C VAL A 36 -7.01 4.96 0.24
N ARG A 37 -6.53 3.82 0.75
CA ARG A 37 -7.36 2.74 1.27
C ARG A 37 -8.44 3.34 2.18
N ASP A 38 -9.68 2.85 2.09
CA ASP A 38 -10.76 3.27 2.98
C ASP A 38 -10.45 2.77 4.40
N THR A 39 -9.72 3.61 5.16
CA THR A 39 -9.20 3.26 6.48
C THR A 39 -9.66 4.28 7.50
N GLN A 40 -10.07 3.80 8.65
CA GLN A 40 -10.35 4.63 9.82
C GLN A 40 -9.16 4.59 10.78
N PRO A 41 -8.75 5.73 11.37
CA PRO A 41 -7.70 5.73 12.38
C PRO A 41 -8.18 5.04 13.66
N VAL A 42 -7.42 4.05 14.12
CA VAL A 42 -7.66 3.36 15.40
C VAL A 42 -6.52 3.68 16.35
N GLN A 43 -6.84 4.24 17.52
CA GLN A 43 -5.84 4.50 18.56
C GLN A 43 -5.59 3.22 19.39
N VAL A 44 -4.35 2.74 19.38
CA VAL A 44 -3.94 1.55 20.14
C VAL A 44 -2.99 1.97 21.27
N ARG A 45 -3.26 1.51 22.49
CA ARG A 45 -2.34 1.71 23.62
C ARG A 45 -1.15 0.77 23.48
N MET A 46 0.06 1.32 23.46
CA MET A 46 1.32 0.59 23.38
C MET A 46 2.32 1.16 24.36
N LEU A 47 3.26 0.35 24.83
CA LEU A 47 4.41 0.82 25.58
C LEU A 47 5.28 1.73 24.70
N THR A 48 5.90 2.73 25.31
CA THR A 48 6.83 3.64 24.61
C THR A 48 7.96 2.88 23.91
N SER A 49 8.47 1.81 24.52
CA SER A 49 9.49 0.94 23.92
C SER A 49 8.98 0.22 22.67
N GLN A 50 7.74 -0.29 22.69
CA GLN A 50 7.13 -0.96 21.55
C GLN A 50 6.97 0.00 20.36
N ILE A 51 6.60 1.26 20.63
CA ILE A 51 6.49 2.29 19.59
C ILE A 51 7.85 2.54 18.93
N LYS A 52 8.93 2.63 19.73
CA LYS A 52 10.29 2.84 19.21
C LYS A 52 10.73 1.68 18.32
N VAL A 53 10.54 0.44 18.78
CA VAL A 53 10.89 -0.76 18.02
C VAL A 53 10.07 -0.86 16.73
N LEU A 54 8.76 -0.62 16.79
CA LEU A 54 7.88 -0.64 15.61
C LEU A 54 8.31 0.38 14.56
N LYS A 55 8.68 1.60 14.99
CA LYS A 55 9.19 2.62 14.07
C LYS A 55 10.49 2.18 13.40
N GLN A 56 11.40 1.58 14.17
CA GLN A 56 12.66 1.07 13.61
C GLN A 56 12.41 -0.04 12.59
N ILE A 57 11.53 -1.00 12.88
CA ILE A 57 11.16 -2.08 11.94
C ILE A 57 10.59 -1.48 10.65
N ALA A 58 9.62 -0.59 10.78
CA ALA A 58 8.98 0.05 9.64
C ALA A 58 9.99 0.82 8.77
N GLU A 59 10.94 1.52 9.39
CA GLU A 59 12.02 2.22 8.69
C GLU A 59 12.97 1.26 7.95
N GLN A 60 13.40 0.16 8.59
CA GLN A 60 14.25 -0.85 7.93
C GLN A 60 13.53 -1.54 6.76
N GLU A 61 12.21 -1.68 6.83
CA GLU A 61 11.38 -2.26 5.77
C GLU A 61 10.94 -1.24 4.70
N SER A 62 11.31 0.04 4.82
CA SER A 62 10.84 1.12 3.95
C SER A 62 9.31 1.23 3.87
N ARG A 63 8.63 1.00 4.99
CA ARG A 63 7.16 1.00 5.13
C ARG A 63 6.72 1.89 6.27
N THR A 64 5.42 2.17 6.35
CA THR A 64 4.83 2.89 7.48
C THR A 64 4.53 1.93 8.64
N SER A 65 4.60 2.43 9.88
CA SER A 65 4.19 1.64 11.06
C SER A 65 2.76 1.10 10.96
N SER A 66 1.87 1.84 10.29
CA SER A 66 0.50 1.42 10.03
C SER A 66 0.40 0.26 9.03
N GLU A 67 1.31 0.15 8.06
CA GLU A 67 1.37 -1.02 7.16
C GLU A 67 1.88 -2.26 7.87
N VAL A 68 2.89 -2.11 8.72
CA VAL A 68 3.40 -3.20 9.56
C VAL A 68 2.30 -3.71 10.49
N ILE A 69 1.59 -2.82 11.19
CA ILE A 69 0.47 -3.22 12.06
C ILE A 69 -0.63 -3.92 11.27
N ARG A 70 -1.02 -3.38 10.10
CA ARG A 70 -2.06 -4.00 9.25
C ARG A 70 -1.68 -5.44 8.88
N GLU A 71 -0.45 -5.64 8.41
CA GLU A 71 0.03 -6.98 8.06
C GLU A 71 0.06 -7.93 9.26
N LEU A 72 0.45 -7.44 10.45
CA LEU A 72 0.43 -8.25 11.67
C LEU A 72 -1.00 -8.66 12.06
N VAL A 73 -1.96 -7.75 11.95
CA VAL A 73 -3.39 -8.03 12.17
C VAL A 73 -3.87 -9.07 11.16
N ASP A 74 -3.51 -8.92 9.90
CA ASP A 74 -3.89 -9.83 8.82
C ASP A 74 -3.34 -11.24 9.02
N ARG A 75 -2.04 -11.34 9.35
CA ARG A 75 -1.41 -12.61 9.71
C ARG A 75 -2.07 -13.25 10.92
N HIS A 76 -2.47 -12.46 11.92
CA HIS A 76 -3.12 -12.98 13.12
C HIS A 76 -4.54 -13.47 12.84
N ILE A 77 -5.34 -12.74 12.05
CA ILE A 77 -6.67 -13.18 11.64
C ILE A 77 -6.59 -14.50 10.88
N LYS A 78 -5.65 -14.60 9.92
CA LYS A 78 -5.41 -15.84 9.18
C LYS A 78 -5.01 -16.98 10.10
N HIS A 79 -4.07 -16.74 11.02
CA HIS A 79 -3.67 -17.72 12.01
C HIS A 79 -4.88 -18.24 12.81
N CYS A 80 -5.74 -17.36 13.31
CA CYS A 80 -6.95 -17.76 14.04
C CYS A 80 -7.92 -18.58 13.17
N LEU A 81 -8.11 -18.20 11.91
CA LEU A 81 -8.96 -18.95 10.97
C LEU A 81 -8.39 -20.33 10.62
N ASP A 82 -7.08 -20.50 10.66
CA ASP A 82 -6.41 -21.75 10.32
C ASP A 82 -6.26 -22.69 11.54
N THR A 83 -5.98 -22.14 12.73
CA THR A 83 -5.59 -22.93 13.91
C THR A 83 -6.68 -23.13 14.94
N TRP A 84 -7.72 -22.28 14.97
CA TRP A 84 -8.80 -22.47 15.93
C TRP A 84 -9.58 -23.75 15.62
N PRO A 85 -10.03 -24.48 16.66
CA PRO A 85 -10.92 -25.62 16.47
C PRO A 85 -12.24 -25.16 15.84
N ASP A 86 -12.88 -26.06 15.10
CA ASP A 86 -14.17 -25.79 14.48
C ASP A 86 -15.26 -25.73 15.55
N GLY A 87 -15.49 -24.53 16.06
CA GLY A 87 -16.52 -24.19 17.04
C GLY A 87 -16.98 -22.74 16.88
N ASP A 88 -17.84 -22.29 17.79
CA ASP A 88 -18.55 -21.00 17.67
C ASP A 88 -17.60 -19.82 17.46
N ALA A 89 -16.46 -19.76 18.16
CA ALA A 89 -15.50 -18.67 18.02
C ALA A 89 -14.97 -18.52 16.59
N LYS A 90 -14.60 -19.64 15.95
CA LYS A 90 -14.10 -19.66 14.57
C LYS A 90 -15.23 -19.35 13.58
N LEU A 91 -16.43 -19.86 13.83
CA LEU A 91 -17.61 -19.58 13.02
C LEU A 91 -17.96 -18.09 13.05
N ILE A 92 -17.98 -17.48 14.23
CA ILE A 92 -18.24 -16.05 14.44
C ILE A 92 -17.19 -15.20 13.72
N LEU A 93 -15.90 -15.53 13.87
CA LEU A 93 -14.83 -14.81 13.18
C LEU A 93 -15.00 -14.90 11.66
N ARG A 94 -15.25 -16.11 11.13
CA ARG A 94 -15.46 -16.33 9.68
C ARG A 94 -16.69 -15.58 9.17
N ALA A 95 -17.80 -15.60 9.91
CA ALA A 95 -19.02 -14.85 9.57
C ALA A 95 -18.76 -13.34 9.57
N THR A 96 -18.07 -12.83 10.59
CA THR A 96 -17.70 -11.41 10.71
C THR A 96 -16.82 -10.96 9.55
N ALA A 97 -15.77 -11.72 9.24
CA ALA A 97 -14.86 -11.45 8.12
C ALA A 97 -15.56 -11.48 6.75
N ARG A 98 -16.59 -12.32 6.60
CA ARG A 98 -17.40 -12.36 5.38
C ARG A 98 -18.35 -11.16 5.28
N GLN A 99 -19.02 -10.80 6.37
CA GLN A 99 -20.00 -9.69 6.41
C GLN A 99 -19.34 -8.33 6.24
N SER A 100 -18.16 -8.12 6.84
CA SER A 100 -17.41 -6.87 6.70
C SER A 100 -16.78 -6.68 5.31
N GLY A 101 -16.79 -7.70 4.46
CA GLY A 101 -16.09 -7.68 3.18
C GLY A 101 -14.59 -7.95 3.30
N TYR A 102 -14.05 -8.16 4.51
CA TYR A 102 -12.63 -8.36 4.76
C TYR A 102 -11.99 -9.46 3.89
N LEU A 103 -12.67 -10.60 3.70
CA LEU A 103 -12.17 -11.67 2.85
C LEU A 103 -12.04 -11.25 1.37
N LYS A 104 -12.91 -10.36 0.89
CA LYS A 104 -12.83 -9.81 -0.48
C LYS A 104 -11.72 -8.77 -0.61
N ASP A 105 -11.48 -8.00 0.45
CA ASP A 105 -10.41 -7.00 0.48
C ASP A 105 -9.03 -7.66 0.55
N MET A 106 -8.91 -8.78 1.26
CA MET A 106 -7.73 -9.66 1.26
C MET A 106 -7.33 -10.10 -0.16
N ASP A 107 -8.29 -10.59 -0.93
CA ASP A 107 -8.05 -11.05 -2.30
C ASP A 107 -7.62 -9.89 -3.21
N ARG A 108 -8.13 -8.67 -2.99
CA ARG A 108 -7.72 -7.47 -3.74
C ARG A 108 -6.32 -6.97 -3.38
N ILE A 109 -5.92 -7.11 -2.12
CA ILE A 109 -4.61 -6.66 -1.62
C ILE A 109 -3.47 -7.46 -2.29
N ASN A 110 -3.68 -8.75 -2.58
CA ASN A 110 -2.73 -9.58 -3.33
C ASN A 110 -2.62 -9.24 -4.84
N VAL A 111 -3.48 -8.35 -5.36
CA VAL A 111 -3.54 -7.98 -6.78
C VAL A 111 -3.33 -6.47 -6.96
N SER A 112 -2.54 -5.82 -6.09
CA SER A 112 -2.20 -4.41 -6.31
C SER A 112 -1.54 -4.21 -7.70
N PRO A 113 -2.00 -3.22 -8.48
CA PRO A 113 -1.70 -3.06 -9.90
C PRO A 113 -0.23 -2.68 -10.23
N GLU A 114 0.65 -2.61 -9.23
CA GLU A 114 2.09 -2.46 -9.45
C GLU A 114 2.76 -3.71 -10.06
N THR A 115 2.02 -4.82 -10.17
CA THR A 115 2.52 -6.10 -10.72
C THR A 115 2.03 -6.43 -12.13
N MET A 116 1.26 -5.56 -12.80
CA MET A 116 0.91 -5.81 -14.20
C MET A 116 2.11 -5.50 -15.11
N PRO A 117 2.63 -6.47 -15.89
CA PRO A 117 3.59 -6.16 -16.94
C PRO A 117 2.87 -5.28 -17.96
N LYS A 118 3.47 -4.14 -18.29
CA LYS A 118 3.01 -3.29 -19.37
C LYS A 118 3.20 -4.06 -20.68
N GLU A 119 2.10 -4.44 -21.33
CA GLU A 119 2.08 -4.83 -22.74
C GLU A 119 2.42 -3.64 -23.65
#